data_AF-A0A534P7U7-F1
#
_entry.id   AF-A0A534P7U7-F1
#
_cell.length_a   1.000
_cell.length_b   1.000
_cell.length_c   1.000
_cell.angle_alpha   90.00
_cell.angle_beta   90.00
_cell.angle_gamma   90.00
#
_symmetry.space_group_name_H-M   'P 1'
#
loop_
_entity.id
_entity.type
_entity.pdbx_description
1 polymer ?
#
loop_
_entity_poly.entity_id
_entity_poly.type
_entity_poly.pdbx_seq_one_letter_code
_entity_poly.pdbx_strand_id
1 'polypeptide(L)'
;MKDRTATPFLSDIQEIRRRAREHVEKGAVTSAYKGDVETAIKLLNEALATEIVCTLRYRRHHYMAAGIHYQAIADEFMQHAVEEQQHADWIAERIRQLGGAPDFNPEGLLTRSHAQYAEGNSLVDMIKEDLIAERIAIESYLDMIRYFGDNDPTSRRLVEKVLEQEEEHADDMATLLERFDKEPGEGTKQRMR
;
A
#
# COMPACT_ATOMS: atom_id res chain seq x y z
N MET A 1 -1.68 -58.71 -15.74
CA MET A 1 -1.64 -57.55 -16.66
C MET A 1 -1.45 -56.32 -15.80
N LYS A 2 -0.34 -55.60 -15.95
CA LYS A 2 -0.03 -54.38 -15.18
C LYS A 2 -0.85 -53.24 -15.77
N ASP A 3 -1.80 -52.73 -14.99
CA ASP A 3 -2.56 -51.56 -15.34
C ASP A 3 -1.63 -50.33 -15.28
N ARG A 4 -1.39 -49.73 -16.44
CA ARG A 4 -0.62 -48.52 -16.64
C ARG A 4 -1.61 -47.49 -17.17
N THR A 5 -2.08 -46.56 -16.34
CA THR A 5 -2.54 -45.19 -16.73
C THR A 5 -3.20 -44.41 -15.55
N ALA A 6 -2.66 -44.48 -14.33
CA ALA A 6 -2.88 -43.36 -13.42
C ALA A 6 -1.89 -42.25 -13.83
N THR A 7 -2.36 -41.22 -14.53
CA THR A 7 -1.55 -40.02 -14.79
C THR A 7 -1.15 -39.40 -13.45
N PRO A 8 0.08 -38.85 -13.31
CA PRO A 8 0.57 -38.31 -12.04
C PRO A 8 -0.43 -37.33 -11.39
N PHE A 9 -1.14 -36.56 -12.21
CA PHE A 9 -2.15 -35.59 -11.80
C PHE A 9 -3.39 -36.20 -11.10
N LEU A 10 -3.85 -37.40 -11.52
CA LEU A 10 -5.05 -38.04 -10.94
C LEU A 10 -4.76 -38.77 -9.63
N SER A 11 -3.54 -39.25 -9.41
CA SER A 11 -3.12 -39.71 -8.07
C SER A 11 -2.87 -38.53 -7.13
N ASP A 12 -2.36 -37.41 -7.66
CA ASP A 12 -2.08 -36.20 -6.88
C ASP A 12 -3.37 -35.48 -6.43
N ILE A 13 -4.45 -35.51 -7.23
CA ILE A 13 -5.73 -34.90 -6.80
C ILE A 13 -6.38 -35.62 -5.62
N GLN A 14 -6.23 -36.95 -5.51
CA GLN A 14 -6.71 -37.71 -4.36
C GLN A 14 -5.95 -37.29 -3.10
N GLU A 15 -4.63 -37.11 -3.22
CA GLU A 15 -3.77 -36.66 -2.15
C GLU A 15 -4.01 -35.20 -1.76
N ILE A 16 -4.27 -34.31 -2.73
CA ILE A 16 -4.71 -32.92 -2.48
C ILE A 16 -6.03 -32.92 -1.70
N ARG A 17 -7.02 -33.73 -2.11
CA ARG A 17 -8.30 -33.85 -1.40
C ARG A 17 -8.13 -34.37 0.02
N ARG A 18 -7.25 -35.35 0.23
CA ARG A 18 -6.92 -35.89 1.56
C ARG A 18 -6.32 -34.80 2.45
N ARG A 19 -5.25 -34.14 1.99
CA ARG A 19 -4.59 -33.02 2.70
C ARG A 19 -5.55 -31.87 3.01
N ALA A 20 -6.43 -31.51 2.07
CA ALA A 20 -7.42 -30.47 2.27
C ALA A 20 -8.43 -30.82 3.39
N ARG A 21 -8.79 -32.10 3.54
CA ARG A 21 -9.66 -32.56 4.65
C ARG A 21 -8.92 -32.57 5.99
N GLU A 22 -7.64 -32.93 5.98
CA GLU A 22 -6.82 -33.01 7.20
C GLU A 22 -6.41 -31.65 7.76
N HIS A 23 -6.35 -30.62 6.92
CA HIS A 23 -5.87 -29.28 7.28
C HIS A 23 -6.91 -28.18 7.00
N VAL A 24 -8.20 -28.51 7.11
CA VAL A 24 -9.29 -27.56 6.84
C VAL A 24 -9.24 -26.32 7.75
N GLU A 25 -8.69 -26.48 8.95
CA GLU A 25 -8.50 -25.42 9.94
C GLU A 25 -7.48 -24.36 9.51
N LYS A 26 -6.60 -24.65 8.53
CA LYS A 26 -5.62 -23.70 7.99
C LYS A 26 -6.20 -22.75 6.94
N GLY A 27 -7.51 -22.85 6.66
CA GLY A 27 -8.22 -21.95 5.78
C GLY A 27 -7.64 -21.95 4.36
N ALA A 28 -7.32 -20.76 3.83
CA ALA A 28 -6.83 -20.59 2.45
C ALA A 28 -5.35 -20.99 2.27
N VAL A 29 -4.60 -21.18 3.36
CA VAL A 29 -3.18 -21.56 3.30
C VAL A 29 -3.06 -23.07 3.17
N THR A 30 -2.61 -23.53 2.00
CA THR A 30 -2.43 -24.96 1.72
C THR A 30 -0.96 -25.37 1.77
N SER A 31 -0.69 -26.67 1.83
CA SER A 31 0.68 -27.21 1.70
C SER A 31 1.41 -26.85 0.38
N ALA A 32 0.70 -26.30 -0.61
CA ALA A 32 1.29 -25.82 -1.85
C ALA A 32 1.73 -24.36 -1.79
N TYR A 33 1.35 -23.61 -0.74
CA TYR A 33 1.88 -22.27 -0.48
C TYR A 33 3.36 -22.38 -0.13
N LYS A 34 4.22 -21.61 -0.81
CA LYS A 34 5.68 -21.71 -0.70
C LYS A 34 6.31 -20.53 0.05
N GLY A 35 5.53 -19.48 0.31
CA GLY A 35 5.99 -18.34 1.10
C GLY A 35 6.15 -18.69 2.58
N ASP A 36 6.94 -17.87 3.28
CA ASP A 36 6.93 -17.84 4.74
C ASP A 36 5.74 -16.99 5.20
N VAL A 37 4.73 -17.65 5.78
CA VAL A 37 3.47 -17.02 6.23
C VAL A 37 3.74 -15.98 7.32
N GLU A 38 4.64 -16.24 8.26
CA GLU A 38 4.91 -15.33 9.38
C GLU A 38 5.54 -14.03 8.86
N THR A 39 6.56 -14.16 8.02
CA THR A 39 7.21 -13.00 7.40
C THR A 39 6.26 -12.26 6.44
N ALA A 40 5.43 -12.97 5.67
CA ALA A 40 4.42 -12.35 4.81
C ALA A 40 3.42 -11.50 5.61
N ILE A 41 2.88 -12.04 6.70
CA ILE A 41 1.97 -11.32 7.61
C ILE A 41 2.66 -10.10 8.22
N LYS A 42 3.94 -10.22 8.61
CA LYS A 42 4.71 -9.11 9.16
C LYS A 42 4.83 -7.97 8.16
N LEU A 43 5.32 -8.25 6.95
CA LEU A 43 5.50 -7.25 5.89
C LEU A 43 4.18 -6.58 5.50
N LEU A 44 3.10 -7.35 5.41
CA LEU A 44 1.77 -6.81 5.12
C LEU A 44 1.25 -5.93 6.27
N ASN A 45 1.56 -6.22 7.54
CA ASN A 45 1.18 -5.33 8.65
C ASN A 45 1.99 -4.03 8.68
N GLU A 46 3.25 -4.06 8.25
CA GLU A 46 4.05 -2.84 8.06
C GLU A 46 3.46 -1.98 6.93
N ALA A 47 3.12 -2.60 5.80
CA ALA A 47 2.41 -1.93 4.70
C ALA A 47 1.03 -1.38 5.14
N LEU A 48 0.24 -2.16 5.87
CA LEU A 48 -1.04 -1.71 6.43
C LEU A 48 -0.86 -0.46 7.31
N ALA A 49 0.19 -0.43 8.14
CA ALA A 49 0.49 0.73 8.97
C ALA A 49 0.85 1.96 8.11
N THR A 50 1.62 1.77 7.04
CA THR A 50 1.93 2.81 6.06
C THR A 50 0.66 3.39 5.45
N GLU A 51 -0.24 2.55 4.93
CA GLU A 51 -1.49 2.99 4.30
C GLU A 51 -2.42 3.74 5.26
N ILE A 52 -2.51 3.30 6.52
CA ILE A 52 -3.30 4.01 7.54
C ILE A 52 -2.69 5.39 7.82
N VAL A 53 -1.35 5.48 7.89
CA VAL A 53 -0.66 6.77 8.10
C VAL A 53 -0.87 7.70 6.91
N CYS A 54 -0.75 7.21 5.67
CA CYS A 54 -1.01 7.99 4.46
C CYS A 54 -2.46 8.45 4.38
N THR A 55 -3.43 7.57 4.64
CA THR A 55 -4.86 7.92 4.76
C THR A 55 -5.07 9.09 5.72
N LEU A 56 -4.51 9.00 6.93
CA LEU A 56 -4.69 10.04 7.95
C LEU A 56 -3.97 11.35 7.58
N ARG A 57 -2.81 11.27 6.92
CA ARG A 57 -2.03 12.43 6.45
C ARG A 57 -2.78 13.17 5.36
N TYR A 58 -3.20 12.48 4.29
CA TYR A 58 -3.99 13.07 3.22
C TYR A 58 -5.30 13.69 3.70
N ARG A 59 -6.02 13.04 4.63
CA ARG A 59 -7.22 13.65 5.25
C ARG A 59 -6.88 14.95 5.97
N ARG A 60 -5.78 14.96 6.73
CA ARG A 60 -5.33 16.19 7.40
C ARG A 60 -5.01 17.26 6.36
N HIS A 61 -4.26 16.93 5.31
CA HIS A 61 -3.90 17.87 4.26
C HIS A 61 -5.13 18.41 3.53
N HIS A 62 -6.13 17.59 3.22
CA HIS A 62 -7.42 18.05 2.69
C HIS A 62 -8.06 19.13 3.58
N TYR A 63 -8.19 18.87 4.88
CA TYR A 63 -8.86 19.80 5.80
C TYR A 63 -8.03 21.05 6.12
N MET A 64 -6.71 20.95 6.03
CA MET A 64 -5.79 22.05 6.32
C MET A 64 -5.40 22.84 5.06
N ALA A 65 -5.73 22.35 3.87
CA ALA A 65 -5.50 23.05 2.61
C ALA A 65 -6.23 24.40 2.65
N ALA A 66 -5.47 25.46 2.38
CA ALA A 66 -5.95 26.83 2.40
C ALA A 66 -5.11 27.69 1.46
N GLY A 67 -5.66 28.82 1.04
CA GLY A 67 -5.01 29.75 0.10
C GLY A 67 -5.91 30.11 -1.07
N ILE A 68 -5.33 30.73 -2.09
CA ILE A 68 -6.05 31.03 -3.33
C ILE A 68 -6.08 29.74 -4.19
N HIS A 69 -7.23 29.40 -4.75
CA HIS A 69 -7.43 28.22 -5.63
C HIS A 69 -7.08 26.84 -5.02
N TYR A 70 -7.08 26.71 -3.69
CA TYR A 70 -6.71 25.45 -2.99
C TYR A 70 -7.69 24.29 -3.19
N GLN A 71 -8.92 24.55 -3.63
CA GLN A 71 -10.02 23.58 -3.61
C GLN A 71 -9.71 22.33 -4.43
N ALA A 72 -9.14 22.50 -5.64
CA ALA A 72 -8.80 21.36 -6.49
C ALA A 72 -7.74 20.46 -5.85
N ILE A 73 -6.77 21.04 -5.13
CA ILE A 73 -5.72 20.29 -4.43
C ILE A 73 -6.30 19.58 -3.20
N ALA A 74 -7.20 20.23 -2.48
CA ALA A 74 -7.90 19.60 -1.37
C ALA A 74 -8.75 18.41 -1.85
N ASP A 75 -9.43 18.54 -2.98
CA ASP A 75 -10.21 17.45 -3.58
C ASP A 75 -9.30 16.26 -3.96
N GLU A 76 -8.14 16.53 -4.56
CA GLU A 76 -7.11 15.52 -4.85
C GLU A 76 -6.64 14.79 -3.58
N PHE A 77 -6.30 15.54 -2.52
CA PHE A 77 -5.93 14.93 -1.24
C PHE A 77 -7.03 14.06 -0.64
N MET A 78 -8.30 14.43 -0.82
CA MET A 78 -9.41 13.59 -0.35
C MET A 78 -9.59 12.34 -1.21
N GLN A 79 -9.35 12.43 -2.52
CA GLN A 79 -9.37 11.27 -3.42
C GLN A 79 -8.30 10.26 -3.00
N HIS A 80 -7.04 10.70 -2.88
CA HIS A 80 -5.95 9.83 -2.44
C HIS A 80 -6.25 9.25 -1.05
N ALA A 81 -6.73 10.05 -0.09
CA ALA A 81 -7.14 9.53 1.22
C ALA A 81 -8.17 8.38 1.18
N VAL A 82 -9.04 8.35 0.17
CA VAL A 82 -10.01 7.26 -0.02
C VAL A 82 -9.34 6.04 -0.66
N GLU A 83 -8.42 6.26 -1.59
CA GLU A 83 -7.64 5.21 -2.26
C GLU A 83 -6.68 4.51 -1.27
N GLU A 84 -5.96 5.26 -0.43
CA GLU A 84 -5.10 4.71 0.65
C GLU A 84 -5.90 3.87 1.65
N GLN A 85 -7.12 4.31 2.00
CA GLN A 85 -7.97 3.50 2.86
C GLN A 85 -8.38 2.20 2.16
N GLN A 86 -8.60 2.25 0.85
CA GLN A 86 -8.91 1.07 0.06
C GLN A 86 -7.72 0.12 -0.05
N HIS A 87 -6.48 0.64 -0.14
CA HIS A 87 -5.24 -0.14 -0.06
C HIS A 87 -5.14 -0.87 1.29
N ALA A 88 -5.32 -0.14 2.40
CA ALA A 88 -5.34 -0.70 3.75
C ALA A 88 -6.35 -1.85 3.88
N ASP A 89 -7.55 -1.68 3.33
CA ASP A 89 -8.61 -2.70 3.38
C ASP A 89 -8.21 -3.98 2.60
N TRP A 90 -7.60 -3.84 1.42
CA TRP A 90 -7.13 -5.00 0.65
C TRP A 90 -6.00 -5.74 1.37
N ILE A 91 -5.07 -5.00 1.97
CA ILE A 91 -3.95 -5.56 2.73
C ILE A 91 -4.45 -6.28 3.99
N ALA A 92 -5.38 -5.67 4.73
CA ALA A 92 -5.97 -6.27 5.92
C ALA A 92 -6.69 -7.58 5.60
N GLU A 93 -7.46 -7.62 4.51
CA GLU A 93 -8.11 -8.83 4.04
C GLU A 93 -7.08 -9.91 3.64
N ARG A 94 -5.95 -9.52 3.03
CA ARG A 94 -4.89 -10.46 2.69
C ARG A 94 -4.20 -11.05 3.93
N ILE A 95 -3.94 -10.24 4.95
CA ILE A 95 -3.40 -10.69 6.23
C ILE A 95 -4.32 -11.76 6.84
N ARG A 96 -5.63 -11.49 6.86
CA ARG A 96 -6.65 -12.42 7.36
C ARG A 96 -6.67 -13.74 6.59
N GLN A 97 -6.54 -13.69 5.26
CA GLN A 97 -6.47 -14.90 4.41
C GLN A 97 -5.25 -15.76 4.68
N LEU A 98 -4.14 -15.16 5.10
CA LEU A 98 -2.92 -15.86 5.53
C LEU A 98 -3.01 -16.41 6.96
N GLY A 99 -4.12 -16.16 7.66
CA GLY A 99 -4.33 -16.58 9.06
C GLY A 99 -3.77 -15.60 10.09
N GLY A 100 -3.33 -14.42 9.67
CA GLY A 100 -2.87 -13.35 10.55
C GLY A 100 -4.01 -12.47 11.06
N ALA A 101 -3.68 -11.59 12.02
CA ALA A 101 -4.55 -10.52 12.47
C ALA A 101 -4.01 -9.18 11.94
N PRO A 102 -4.82 -8.39 11.21
CA PRO A 102 -4.42 -7.05 10.79
C PRO A 102 -4.36 -6.09 11.99
N ASP A 103 -3.24 -5.39 12.16
CA ASP A 103 -2.97 -4.51 13.30
C ASP A 103 -3.35 -3.05 13.02
N PHE A 104 -4.60 -2.71 13.37
CA PHE A 104 -5.13 -1.34 13.33
C PHE A 104 -4.89 -0.55 14.63
N ASN A 105 -4.10 -1.07 15.58
CA ASN A 105 -3.90 -0.38 16.84
C ASN A 105 -3.14 0.94 16.60
N PRO A 106 -3.67 2.12 17.00
CA PRO A 106 -2.95 3.37 16.86
C PRO A 106 -1.63 3.38 17.65
N GLU A 107 -1.53 2.59 18.72
CA GLU A 107 -0.28 2.42 19.44
C GLU A 107 0.76 1.70 18.57
N GLY A 108 1.93 2.33 18.43
CA GLY A 108 3.04 1.83 17.61
C GLY A 108 2.82 1.98 16.10
N LEU A 109 1.74 2.62 15.65
CA LEU A 109 1.42 2.77 14.22
C LEU A 109 2.58 3.41 13.43
N LEU A 110 3.12 4.53 13.91
CA LEU A 110 4.26 5.20 13.27
C LEU A 110 5.57 4.40 13.36
N THR A 111 5.69 3.50 14.33
CA THR A 111 6.86 2.61 14.44
C THR A 111 6.82 1.49 13.39
N ARG A 112 5.62 1.05 13.00
CA ARG A 112 5.41 0.01 11.99
C ARG A 112 5.39 0.57 10.56
N SER A 113 4.90 1.80 10.40
CA SER A 113 4.83 2.49 9.11
C SER A 113 6.21 2.77 8.52
N HIS A 114 6.33 2.64 7.20
CA HIS A 114 7.51 3.08 6.44
C HIS A 114 7.50 4.60 6.24
N ALA A 115 6.31 5.18 6.05
CA ALA A 115 6.12 6.61 5.83
C ALA A 115 5.87 7.37 7.15
N GLN A 116 6.18 8.67 7.14
CA GLN A 116 5.89 9.55 8.26
C GLN A 116 4.51 10.21 8.11
N TYR A 117 3.93 10.64 9.23
CA TYR A 117 2.67 11.40 9.24
C TYR A 117 2.80 12.85 8.75
N ALA A 118 4.03 13.37 8.68
CA ALA A 118 4.42 14.75 8.37
C ALA A 118 3.30 15.73 7.98
N GLU A 119 3.08 16.74 8.83
CA GLU A 119 1.91 17.62 8.76
C GLU A 119 1.94 18.70 7.65
N GLY A 120 3.13 19.17 7.26
CA GLY A 120 3.30 20.35 6.40
C GLY A 120 2.85 21.68 7.05
N ASN A 121 3.53 22.79 6.71
CA ASN A 121 3.22 24.13 7.23
C ASN A 121 2.55 25.05 6.19
N SER A 122 2.51 24.63 4.94
CA SER A 122 1.90 25.34 3.81
C SER A 122 1.36 24.33 2.81
N LEU A 123 0.51 24.78 1.87
CA LEU A 123 -0.04 23.92 0.83
C LEU A 123 1.07 23.25 -0.01
N VAL A 124 2.13 23.99 -0.32
CA VAL A 124 3.31 23.47 -1.03
C VAL A 124 4.08 22.46 -0.18
N ASP A 125 4.19 22.68 1.13
CA ASP A 125 4.84 21.70 2.01
C ASP A 125 4.01 20.42 2.10
N MET A 126 2.68 20.50 2.19
CA MET A 126 1.80 19.32 2.21
C MET A 126 2.00 18.46 0.96
N ILE A 127 1.98 19.06 -0.23
CA ILE A 127 2.24 18.36 -1.51
C ILE A 127 3.61 17.67 -1.50
N LYS A 128 4.64 18.34 -0.96
CA LYS A 128 5.98 17.76 -0.86
C LYS A 128 6.04 16.58 0.11
N GLU A 129 5.43 16.70 1.27
CA GLU A 129 5.39 15.62 2.27
C GLU A 129 4.63 14.41 1.73
N ASP A 130 3.51 14.63 1.01
CA ASP A 130 2.79 13.55 0.35
C ASP A 130 3.65 12.89 -0.74
N LEU A 131 4.26 13.67 -1.63
CA LEU A 131 5.19 13.12 -2.64
C LEU A 131 6.36 12.32 -2.04
N ILE A 132 6.91 12.79 -0.91
CA ILE A 132 7.99 12.06 -0.22
C ILE A 132 7.48 10.72 0.29
N ALA A 133 6.27 10.70 0.87
CA ALA A 133 5.67 9.47 1.36
C ALA A 133 5.36 8.48 0.22
N GLU A 134 4.85 8.92 -0.93
CA GLU A 134 4.56 8.02 -2.04
C GLU A 134 5.83 7.39 -2.59
N ARG A 135 6.91 8.16 -2.65
CA ARG A 135 8.22 7.63 -3.05
C ARG A 135 8.74 6.56 -2.09
N ILE A 136 8.51 6.73 -0.78
CA ILE A 136 8.86 5.72 0.23
C ILE A 136 7.98 4.47 0.06
N ALA A 137 6.68 4.65 -0.19
CA ALA A 137 5.74 3.55 -0.43
C ALA A 137 6.14 2.75 -1.69
N ILE A 138 6.40 3.44 -2.82
CA ILE A 138 6.86 2.84 -4.08
C ILE A 138 8.12 1.98 -3.86
N GLU A 139 9.16 2.51 -3.21
CA GLU A 139 10.39 1.75 -2.95
C GLU A 139 10.11 0.52 -2.07
N SER A 140 9.30 0.68 -1.01
CA SER A 140 8.92 -0.40 -0.10
C SER A 140 8.13 -1.51 -0.82
N TYR A 141 7.21 -1.13 -1.70
CA TYR A 141 6.37 -2.06 -2.47
C TYR A 141 7.14 -2.81 -3.54
N LEU A 142 8.08 -2.16 -4.23
CA LEU A 142 8.97 -2.85 -5.15
C LEU A 142 9.80 -3.95 -4.46
N ASP A 143 10.24 -3.71 -3.22
CA ASP A 143 10.96 -4.70 -2.43
C ASP A 143 10.06 -5.84 -1.92
N MET A 144 8.83 -5.53 -1.50
CA MET A 144 7.83 -6.54 -1.16
C MET A 144 7.46 -7.42 -2.36
N ILE A 145 7.31 -6.84 -3.56
CA ILE A 145 7.05 -7.59 -4.81
C ILE A 145 8.18 -8.58 -5.08
N ARG A 146 9.44 -8.13 -4.95
CA ARG A 146 10.63 -8.99 -5.07
C ARG A 146 10.64 -10.11 -4.03
N TYR A 147 10.28 -9.81 -2.79
CA TYR A 147 10.21 -10.78 -1.70
C TYR A 147 9.15 -11.87 -1.96
N PHE A 148 7.92 -11.47 -2.31
CA PHE A 148 6.83 -12.43 -2.53
C PHE A 148 7.09 -13.32 -3.75
N GLY A 149 7.58 -12.73 -4.84
CA GLY A 149 8.01 -13.45 -6.04
C GLY A 149 7.00 -14.51 -6.50
N ASP A 150 7.48 -15.71 -6.81
CA ASP A 150 6.63 -16.85 -7.21
C ASP A 150 6.17 -17.71 -6.02
N ASN A 151 6.63 -17.38 -4.81
CA ASN A 151 6.31 -18.12 -3.60
C ASN A 151 4.97 -17.69 -2.97
N ASP A 152 4.59 -16.42 -3.16
CA ASP A 152 3.28 -15.87 -2.82
C ASP A 152 2.72 -14.97 -3.94
N PRO A 153 2.25 -15.56 -5.04
CA PRO A 153 1.78 -14.80 -6.21
C PRO A 153 0.50 -13.99 -5.94
N THR A 154 -0.23 -14.29 -4.87
CA THR A 154 -1.44 -13.53 -4.53
C THR A 154 -1.09 -12.26 -3.77
N SER A 155 -0.17 -12.33 -2.79
CA SER A 155 0.33 -11.12 -2.12
C SER A 155 1.14 -10.25 -3.10
N ARG A 156 1.93 -10.86 -3.99
CA ARG A 156 2.66 -10.12 -5.03
C ARG A 156 1.71 -9.28 -5.90
N ARG A 157 0.67 -9.90 -6.47
CA ARG A 157 -0.32 -9.21 -7.33
C ARG A 157 -1.10 -8.13 -6.59
N LEU A 158 -1.36 -8.34 -5.29
CA LEU A 158 -1.97 -7.31 -4.47
C LEU A 158 -1.05 -6.09 -4.36
N VAL A 159 0.22 -6.29 -4.02
CA VAL A 159 1.18 -5.19 -3.88
C VAL A 159 1.49 -4.53 -5.23
N GLU A 160 1.56 -5.29 -6.32
CA GLU A 160 1.66 -4.74 -7.69
C GLU A 160 0.49 -3.79 -8.00
N LYS A 161 -0.73 -4.12 -7.55
CA LYS A 161 -1.91 -3.27 -7.73
C LYS A 161 -1.84 -1.98 -6.89
N VAL A 162 -1.38 -2.09 -5.64
CA VAL A 162 -1.19 -0.92 -4.77
C VAL A 162 -0.10 -0.01 -5.36
N LEU A 163 1.04 -0.59 -5.75
CA LEU A 163 2.14 0.12 -6.41
C LEU A 163 1.69 0.93 -7.63
N GLU A 164 0.83 0.37 -8.48
CA GLU A 164 0.28 1.09 -9.65
C GLU A 164 -0.43 2.39 -9.24
N GLN A 165 -1.19 2.38 -8.14
CA GLN A 165 -1.87 3.57 -7.64
C GLN A 165 -0.90 4.53 -6.94
N GLU A 166 0.09 4.03 -6.19
CA GLU A 166 1.13 4.89 -5.59
C GLU A 166 1.96 5.65 -6.63
N GLU A 167 2.27 5.00 -7.76
CA GLU A 167 2.98 5.64 -8.87
C GLU A 167 2.13 6.75 -9.53
N GLU A 168 0.80 6.57 -9.59
CA GLU A 168 -0.16 7.60 -10.03
C GLU A 168 -0.22 8.75 -9.02
N HIS A 169 -0.38 8.46 -7.72
CA HIS A 169 -0.41 9.48 -6.66
C HIS A 169 0.87 10.34 -6.67
N ALA A 170 2.03 9.70 -6.85
CA ALA A 170 3.31 10.40 -6.93
C ALA A 170 3.41 11.32 -8.16
N ASP A 171 2.88 10.91 -9.33
CA ASP A 171 2.86 11.74 -10.54
C ASP A 171 1.93 12.95 -10.37
N ASP A 172 0.77 12.75 -9.73
CA ASP A 172 -0.17 13.83 -9.43
C ASP A 172 0.44 14.86 -8.48
N MET A 173 1.07 14.42 -7.39
CA MET A 173 1.75 15.33 -6.45
C MET A 173 2.93 16.07 -7.12
N ALA A 174 3.72 15.39 -7.96
CA ALA A 174 4.79 16.02 -8.72
C ALA A 174 4.23 17.08 -9.70
N THR A 175 3.13 16.77 -10.39
CA THR A 175 2.45 17.69 -11.30
C THR A 175 1.92 18.92 -10.58
N LEU A 176 1.31 18.75 -9.40
CA LEU A 176 0.87 19.86 -8.57
C LEU A 176 2.05 20.75 -8.15
N LEU A 177 3.16 20.15 -7.72
CA LEU A 177 4.35 20.88 -7.32
C LEU A 177 4.94 21.72 -8.47
N GLU A 178 5.01 21.17 -9.68
CA GLU A 178 5.47 21.90 -10.86
C GLU A 178 4.59 23.12 -11.20
N ARG A 179 3.27 23.03 -10.97
CA ARG A 179 2.34 24.14 -11.21
C ARG A 179 2.64 25.31 -10.26
N PHE A 180 2.93 25.01 -8.99
CA PHE A 180 3.33 26.05 -8.02
C PHE A 180 4.65 26.74 -8.36
N ASP A 181 5.62 26.02 -8.91
CA ASP A 181 6.91 26.62 -9.32
C ASP A 181 6.78 27.51 -10.56
N LYS A 182 5.78 27.25 -11.42
CA LYS A 182 5.54 28.00 -12.67
C LYS A 182 4.61 29.20 -12.48
N GLU A 183 3.84 29.28 -11.41
CA GLU A 183 3.09 30.47 -11.06
C GLU A 183 4.05 31.55 -10.52
N PRO A 184 4.20 32.70 -11.20
CA PRO A 184 5.07 33.76 -10.70
C PRO A 184 4.48 34.29 -9.39
N GLY A 185 5.11 33.95 -8.27
CA GLY A 185 4.79 34.55 -6.99
C GLY A 185 4.83 36.08 -7.09
N GLU A 186 3.75 36.72 -6.69
CA GLU A 186 3.65 38.15 -6.33
C GLU A 186 4.52 38.47 -5.10
N GLY A 187 5.81 38.12 -5.16
CA GLY A 187 6.76 38.17 -4.04
C GLY A 187 8.01 39.01 -4.32
N THR A 188 8.04 39.81 -5.38
CA THR A 188 9.24 40.63 -5.70
C THR A 188 8.92 42.06 -6.09
N LYS A 189 8.31 42.84 -5.20
CA LYS A 189 8.40 44.32 -5.25
C LYS A 189 8.54 44.94 -3.86
N GLN A 190 9.59 44.57 -3.12
CA GLN A 190 10.15 45.50 -2.13
C GLN A 190 11.66 45.35 -1.99
N ARG A 191 12.39 45.63 -3.07
CA ARG A 191 13.75 46.17 -3.00
C ARG A 191 13.95 47.07 -4.20
N MET A 192 13.84 48.39 -3.97
CA MET A 192 14.64 49.46 -4.56
C MET A 192 13.89 50.80 -4.47
N ARG A 193 14.16 51.51 -3.38
CA ARG A 193 14.56 52.93 -3.25
C ARG A 193 13.94 53.58 -2.03
#